data_AF-A0A088GLE4-F1
#
_entry.id   AF-A0A088GLE4-F1
#
_cell.length_a   1.000
_cell.length_b   1.000
_cell.length_c   1.000
_cell.angle_alpha   90.00
_cell.angle_beta   90.00
_cell.angle_gamma   90.00
#
_symmetry.space_group_name_H-M   'P 1'
#
loop_
_entity.id
_entity.type
_entity.pdbx_description
1 polymer ?
#
loop_
_entity_poly.entity_id
_entity_poly.type
_entity_poly.pdbx_seq_one_letter_code
_entity_poly.pdbx_strand_id
1 'polypeptide(L)' 'MNTDEPNKQTEANKRWVANNKEHANYLRYRSMARSFIRKMATAEDLAELEQMIADKKTEL' A
#
# COMPACT_ATOMS: atom_id res chain seq x y z
N MET A 1 23.48 18.32 -27.56
CA MET A 1 22.93 17.06 -28.11
C MET A 1 21.79 16.64 -27.19
N ASN A 2 20.55 16.66 -27.70
CA ASN A 2 19.35 16.25 -26.97
C ASN A 2 19.31 14.73 -26.91
N THR A 3 19.03 14.16 -25.74
CA THR A 3 18.68 12.73 -25.59
C THR A 3 17.49 12.57 -24.64
N ASP A 4 16.41 13.29 -24.92
CA ASP A 4 15.07 12.93 -24.46
C ASP A 4 14.52 11.82 -25.36
N GLU A 5 15.18 10.66 -25.38
CA GLU A 5 14.56 9.45 -25.94
C GLU A 5 13.67 8.83 -24.85
N PRO A 6 12.34 8.79 -25.02
CA PRO A 6 11.49 8.03 -24.10
C PRO A 6 11.85 6.54 -24.27
N ASN A 7 12.61 6.02 -23.32
CA ASN A 7 13.02 4.62 -23.26
C ASN A 7 11.76 3.75 -23.53
N LYS A 8 11.75 2.91 -24.58
CA LYS A 8 10.59 2.07 -24.91
C LYS A 8 10.23 1.08 -23.79
N GLN A 9 11.13 0.89 -22.82
CA GLN A 9 10.86 0.17 -21.57
C GLN A 9 9.88 0.92 -20.65
N THR A 10 9.72 2.24 -20.81
CA THR A 10 8.90 3.05 -19.89
C THR A 10 7.42 2.72 -20.02
N GLU A 11 6.88 2.51 -21.22
CA GLU A 11 5.45 2.21 -21.40
C GLU A 11 5.09 0.77 -21.01
N ALA A 12 5.95 -0.20 -21.35
CA ALA A 12 5.78 -1.60 -20.94
C ALA A 12 5.93 -1.77 -19.41
N ASN A 13 6.93 -1.12 -18.80
CA ASN A 13 7.08 -1.12 -17.35
C ASN A 13 5.94 -0.36 -16.68
N LYS A 14 5.47 0.77 -17.23
CA LYS A 14 4.29 1.49 -16.70
C LYS A 14 3.04 0.60 -16.73
N ARG A 15 2.83 -0.18 -17.79
CA ARG A 15 1.70 -1.12 -17.92
C ARG A 15 1.84 -2.31 -16.98
N TRP A 16 3.04 -2.88 -16.84
CA TRP A 16 3.29 -3.96 -15.88
C TRP A 16 3.14 -3.47 -14.43
N VAL A 17 3.70 -2.31 -14.10
CA VAL A 17 3.48 -1.65 -12.82
C VAL A 17 2.00 -1.39 -12.63
N ALA A 18 1.27 -0.90 -13.64
CA ALA A 18 -0.17 -0.67 -13.55
C ALA A 18 -0.97 -1.94 -13.24
N ASN A 19 -0.64 -3.06 -13.89
CA ASN A 19 -1.26 -4.35 -13.62
C ASN A 19 -0.86 -4.93 -12.26
N ASN A 20 0.26 -4.48 -11.67
CA ASN A 20 0.73 -4.89 -10.35
C ASN A 20 0.54 -3.80 -9.27
N LYS A 21 -0.15 -2.68 -9.60
CA LYS A 21 -0.33 -1.54 -8.69
C LYS A 21 -1.09 -1.95 -7.45
N GLU A 22 -2.10 -2.78 -7.61
CA GLU A 22 -2.94 -3.25 -6.51
C GLU A 22 -2.14 -4.11 -5.52
N HIS A 23 -1.35 -5.07 -6.03
CA HIS A 23 -0.49 -5.89 -5.18
C HIS A 23 0.61 -5.07 -4.49
N ALA A 24 1.24 -4.14 -5.21
CA ALA A 24 2.23 -3.23 -4.64
C ALA A 24 1.61 -2.32 -3.57
N ASN A 25 0.41 -1.79 -3.81
CA ASN A 25 -0.35 -1.00 -2.85
C ASN A 25 -0.69 -1.83 -1.62
N TYR A 26 -1.16 -3.07 -1.78
CA TYR A 26 -1.44 -4.00 -0.69
C TYR A 26 -0.21 -4.19 0.22
N LEU A 27 0.95 -4.48 -0.37
CA LEU A 27 2.19 -4.65 0.40
C LEU A 27 2.61 -3.36 1.12
N ARG A 28 2.49 -2.20 0.44
CA ARG A 28 2.78 -0.89 1.04
C ARG A 28 1.89 -0.64 2.25
N TYR A 29 0.57 -0.74 2.09
CA TYR A 29 -0.38 -0.51 3.18
C TYR A 29 -0.17 -1.48 4.33
N ARG A 30 0.07 -2.75 4.05
CA ARG A 30 0.36 -3.77 5.07
C ARG A 30 1.62 -3.42 5.88
N SER A 31 2.68 -2.99 5.22
CA SER A 31 3.93 -2.60 5.91
C SER A 31 3.73 -1.33 6.75
N MET A 32 3.05 -0.33 6.19
CA MET A 32 2.75 0.94 6.88
C MET A 32 1.90 0.70 8.13
N ALA A 33 0.82 -0.07 8.02
CA ALA A 33 -0.04 -0.41 9.16
C ALA A 33 0.74 -1.10 10.28
N ARG A 34 1.61 -2.07 9.94
CA ARG A 34 2.47 -2.75 10.92
C ARG A 34 3.42 -1.78 11.62
N SER A 35 4.00 -0.83 10.88
CA SER A 35 4.90 0.16 11.47
C SER A 35 4.15 1.13 12.37
N PHE A 36 2.96 1.57 11.96
CA PHE A 36 2.10 2.46 12.72
C PHE A 36 1.74 1.84 14.08
N ILE A 37 1.15 0.63 14.05
CA ILE A 37 0.74 -0.11 15.26
C ILE A 37 1.91 -0.32 16.23
N ARG A 38 3.11 -0.60 15.72
CA ARG A 38 4.27 -0.92 16.58
C ARG A 38 5.01 0.27 17.13
N LYS A 39 5.01 1.40 16.43
CA LYS A 39 5.94 2.51 16.71
C LYS A 39 5.26 3.84 17.00
N MET A 40 4.01 4.02 16.57
CA MET A 40 3.36 5.34 16.59
C MET A 40 1.98 5.32 17.25
N ALA A 41 1.22 4.23 17.14
CA ALA A 41 -0.15 4.16 17.63
C ALA A 41 -0.24 4.42 19.14
N THR A 42 -1.22 5.24 19.52
CA THR A 42 -1.63 5.47 20.90
C THR A 42 -2.61 4.39 21.37
N ALA A 43 -2.95 4.39 22.66
CA ALA A 43 -3.94 3.44 23.19
C ALA A 43 -5.33 3.62 22.54
N GLU A 44 -5.71 4.86 22.23
CA GLU A 44 -6.97 5.17 21.54
C GLU A 44 -6.96 4.64 20.10
N ASP A 45 -5.88 4.89 19.35
CA ASP A 45 -5.72 4.35 17.99
C ASP A 45 -5.82 2.83 17.96
N LEU A 46 -5.21 2.14 18.93
CA LEU A 46 -5.26 0.68 19.01
C LEU A 46 -6.68 0.18 19.28
N ALA A 47 -7.43 0.84 20.17
CA ALA A 47 -8.82 0.48 20.45
C ALA A 47 -9.72 0.68 19.21
N GLU A 48 -9.55 1.80 18.49
CA GLU A 48 -10.28 2.05 17.25
C GLU A 48 -9.95 1.01 16.17
N LEU A 49 -8.65 0.68 16.00
CA LEU A 49 -8.20 -0.34 15.06
C LEU A 49 -8.73 -1.74 15.40
N GLU A 50 -8.80 -2.10 16.69
CA GLU A 50 -9.38 -3.36 17.13
C GLU A 50 -10.86 -3.45 16.77
N GLN A 51 -11.63 -2.38 16.97
CA GLN A 51 -13.03 -2.33 16.58
C GLN A 51 -13.20 -2.49 15.07
N MET A 52 -12.44 -1.73 14.26
CA MET A 52 -12.46 -1.85 12.81
C MET A 52 -12.13 -3.27 12.32
N ILE A 53 -11.19 -3.96 12.98
CA ILE A 53 -10.83 -5.34 12.66
C ILE A 53 -11.97 -6.30 13.01
N ALA A 54 -12.64 -6.10 14.15
CA ALA A 54 -13.77 -6.92 14.57
C ALA A 54 -14.95 -6.79 13.61
N ASP A 55 -15.29 -5.57 13.22
CA ASP A 55 -16.35 -5.30 12.24
C ASP A 55 -16.01 -5.96 10.90
N LYS A 56 -14.75 -5.81 10.44
CA LYS A 56 -14.35 -6.39 9.16
C LYS A 56 -14.40 -7.92 9.13
N LYS A 57 -14.06 -8.58 10.24
CA LYS A 57 -14.17 -10.04 10.38
C LYS A 57 -15.61 -10.54 10.35
N THR A 58 -16.57 -9.70 10.72
CA THR A 58 -18.00 -10.04 10.71
C THR A 58 -18.59 -9.93 9.30
N GLU A 59 -18.05 -9.03 8.46
CA GLU A 59 -18.47 -8.87 7.06
C GLU A 59 -17.87 -9.88 6.08
N LEU A 60 -16.81 -10.60 6.49
CA LEU A 60 -16.10 -11.59 5.68
C LEU A 60 -16.79 -12.96 5.72
#